data_AF-L9JD56-F1
#
_entry.id   AF-L9JD56-F1
#
_cell.length_a   1.000
_cell.length_b   1.000
_cell.length_c   1.000
_cell.angle_alpha   90.00
_cell.angle_beta   90.00
_cell.angle_gamma   90.00
#
_symmetry.space_group_name_H-M   'P 1'
#
loop_
_entity.id
_entity.type
_entity.pdbx_description
1 polymer ?
#
loop_
_entity_poly.entity_id
_entity_poly.type
_entity_poly.pdbx_seq_one_letter_code
_entity_poly.pdbx_strand_id
1 'polypeptide(L)'
;MSSYAFFVQTCQEEHKKKHPDASVNFSEFSKKCSERWKTMSAKEKGKFEDMAKADKARYEREMKTYIPPKGETKKKFKDPNAPKRPPSAFFLFCSEYRPKIKG
;
A
#
# COMPACT_ATOMS: atom_id res chain seq x y z
N MET A 1 1.86 -0.99 6.34
CA MET A 1 1.28 -1.82 7.40
C MET A 1 0.38 -0.95 8.27
N SER A 2 -0.82 -1.45 8.60
CA SER A 2 -1.76 -0.75 9.48
C SER A 2 -1.35 -0.88 10.96
N SER A 3 -1.95 -0.06 11.83
CA SER A 3 -1.69 -0.10 13.28
C SER A 3 -2.00 -1.48 13.86
N TYR A 4 -3.11 -2.10 13.43
CA TYR A 4 -3.46 -3.46 13.81
C TYR A 4 -2.43 -4.50 13.32
N ALA A 5 -1.91 -4.35 12.09
CA ALA A 5 -0.91 -5.29 11.56
C ALA A 5 0.39 -5.26 12.37
N PHE A 6 0.86 -4.06 12.75
CA PHE A 6 2.00 -3.92 13.65
C PHE A 6 1.73 -4.53 15.02
N PHE A 7 0.54 -4.34 15.57
CA PHE A 7 0.16 -4.96 16.83
C PHE A 7 0.19 -6.49 16.78
N VAL A 8 -0.42 -7.09 15.76
CA VAL A 8 -0.42 -8.54 15.57
C VAL A 8 1.02 -9.05 15.46
N GLN A 9 1.87 -8.34 14.71
CA GLN A 9 3.29 -8.69 14.60
C GLN A 9 4.01 -8.64 15.95
N THR A 10 3.83 -7.57 16.74
CA THR A 10 4.44 -7.50 18.08
C THR A 10 3.95 -8.61 19.00
N CYS A 11 2.67 -8.96 18.94
CA CYS A 11 2.13 -10.09 19.70
C CYS A 11 2.77 -11.42 19.27
N GLN A 12 3.01 -11.60 17.97
CA GLN A 12 3.65 -12.81 17.44
C GLN A 12 5.12 -12.90 17.88
N GLU A 13 5.85 -11.78 17.81
CA GLU A 13 7.25 -11.72 18.25
C GLU A 13 7.39 -11.97 19.75
N GLU A 14 6.52 -11.38 20.58
CA GLU A 14 6.46 -11.66 22.02
C GLU A 14 6.17 -13.14 22.29
N HIS A 15 5.22 -13.73 21.55
CA HIS A 15 4.88 -15.14 21.70
C HIS A 15 6.04 -16.05 21.30
N LYS A 16 6.72 -15.77 20.18
CA LYS A 16 7.89 -16.52 19.73
C LYS A 16 9.07 -16.41 20.71
N LYS A 17 9.27 -15.24 21.33
CA LYS A 17 10.31 -15.06 22.36
C LYS A 17 10.02 -15.85 23.63
N LYS A 18 8.76 -15.92 24.06
CA LYS A 18 8.34 -16.63 25.27
C LYS A 18 8.20 -18.14 25.06
N HIS A 19 7.83 -18.54 23.84
CA HIS A 19 7.61 -19.93 23.47
C HIS A 19 8.27 -20.23 22.10
N PRO A 20 9.61 -20.30 22.05
CA PRO A 20 10.34 -20.53 20.81
C PRO A 20 10.02 -21.87 20.14
N ASP A 21 9.70 -22.91 20.93
CA ASP A 21 9.36 -24.25 20.44
C ASP A 21 7.84 -24.50 20.28
N ALA A 22 6.99 -23.52 20.64
CA ALA A 22 5.55 -23.70 20.52
C ALA A 22 5.07 -23.38 19.10
N SER A 23 4.44 -24.37 18.46
CA SER A 23 3.68 -24.15 17.25
C SER A 23 2.42 -23.32 17.57
N VAL A 24 2.34 -22.12 17.00
CA VAL A 24 1.21 -21.20 17.25
C VAL A 24 0.12 -21.45 16.22
N ASN A 25 -1.08 -21.85 16.65
CA ASN A 25 -2.23 -21.95 15.77
C ASN A 25 -2.70 -20.55 15.34
N PHE A 26 -2.61 -20.24 14.04
CA PHE A 26 -2.96 -18.93 13.51
C PHE A 26 -4.41 -18.51 13.78
N SER A 27 -5.36 -19.46 13.77
CA SER A 27 -6.78 -19.20 14.03
C SER A 27 -7.00 -18.71 15.46
N GLU A 28 -6.44 -19.42 16.43
CA GLU A 28 -6.55 -19.07 17.85
C GLU A 28 -5.80 -17.78 18.17
N PHE A 29 -4.61 -17.61 17.57
CA PHE A 29 -3.80 -16.43 17.77
C PHE A 29 -4.46 -15.17 17.20
N SER A 30 -5.09 -15.27 16.03
CA SER A 30 -5.85 -14.17 15.41
C SER A 30 -7.04 -13.76 16.28
N LYS A 31 -7.79 -14.73 16.84
CA LYS A 31 -8.88 -14.46 17.80
C LYS A 31 -8.37 -13.72 19.04
N LYS A 32 -7.31 -14.22 19.67
CA LYS A 32 -6.68 -13.59 20.85
C LYS A 32 -6.19 -12.18 20.56
N CYS A 33 -5.58 -11.94 19.40
CA CYS A 33 -5.13 -10.61 18.99
C CYS A 33 -6.32 -9.66 18.78
N SER A 34 -7.41 -10.11 18.16
CA SER A 34 -8.60 -9.29 17.95
C SER A 34 -9.24 -8.87 19.28
N GLU A 35 -9.39 -9.80 20.22
CA GLU A 35 -9.91 -9.52 21.57
C GLU A 35 -9.01 -8.55 22.32
N ARG A 36 -7.69 -8.81 22.34
CA ARG A 36 -6.71 -7.93 22.98
C ARG A 36 -6.69 -6.54 22.37
N TRP A 37 -6.78 -6.42 21.04
CA TRP A 37 -6.85 -5.13 20.38
C TRP A 37 -8.13 -4.37 20.75
N LYS A 38 -9.27 -5.04 20.91
CA LYS A 38 -10.51 -4.37 21.34
C LYS A 38 -10.40 -3.83 22.76
N THR A 39 -9.80 -4.59 23.67
CA THR A 39 -9.65 -4.21 25.09
C THR A 39 -8.50 -3.23 25.34
N MET A 40 -7.53 -3.10 24.43
CA MET A 40 -6.46 -2.12 24.56
C MET A 40 -6.97 -0.68 24.57
N SER A 41 -6.33 0.12 25.43
CA SER A 41 -6.60 1.54 25.59
C SER A 41 -6.15 2.36 24.37
N ALA A 42 -6.69 3.57 24.22
CA ALA A 42 -6.27 4.50 23.17
C ALA A 42 -4.78 4.86 23.27
N LYS A 43 -4.21 4.90 24.48
CA LYS A 43 -2.78 5.18 24.69
C LYS A 43 -1.89 4.06 24.14
N GLU A 44 -2.25 2.81 24.38
CA GLU A 44 -1.51 1.66 23.86
C GLU A 44 -1.65 1.54 22.34
N LYS A 45 -2.85 1.80 21.82
CA LYS A 45 -3.10 1.89 20.38
C LYS A 45 -2.32 3.02 19.72
N GLY A 46 -2.14 4.15 20.40
CA GLY A 46 -1.40 5.31 19.91
C GLY A 46 0.01 4.96 19.43
N LYS A 47 0.73 4.11 20.18
CA LYS A 47 2.06 3.61 19.77
C LYS A 47 2.02 2.91 18.41
N PHE A 48 1.01 2.08 18.16
CA PHE A 48 0.85 1.35 16.90
C PHE A 48 0.33 2.25 15.77
N GLU A 49 -0.47 3.27 16.09
CA GLU A 49 -0.90 4.29 15.14
C GLU A 49 0.28 5.12 14.64
N ASP A 50 1.20 5.49 15.51
CA ASP A 50 2.39 6.25 15.12
C ASP A 50 3.35 5.41 14.26
N MET A 51 3.50 4.11 14.57
CA MET A 51 4.20 3.17 13.67
C MET A 51 3.53 3.07 12.30
N ALA A 52 2.19 3.01 12.26
CA ALA A 52 1.45 2.97 11.00
C ALA A 52 1.61 4.26 10.17
N LYS A 53 1.64 5.43 10.83
CA LYS A 53 1.91 6.72 10.17
C LYS A 53 3.33 6.75 9.59
N ALA A 54 4.33 6.31 10.36
CA ALA A 54 5.72 6.25 9.90
C ALA A 54 5.88 5.30 8.70
N ASP A 55 5.22 4.14 8.73
CA ASP A 55 5.22 3.18 7.63
C ASP A 55 4.54 3.74 6.38
N LYS A 56 3.42 4.45 6.53
CA LYS A 56 2.76 5.15 5.43
C LYS A 56 3.72 6.16 4.77
N ALA A 57 4.44 6.94 5.57
CA ALA A 57 5.44 7.89 5.04
C ALA A 57 6.64 7.21 4.38
N ARG A 58 7.02 5.99 4.80
CA ARG A 58 8.01 5.17 4.08
C ARG A 58 7.46 4.74 2.72
N TYR A 59 6.26 4.17 2.70
CA TYR A 59 5.61 3.71 1.46
C TYR A 59 5.43 4.83 0.44
N GLU A 60 4.98 6.02 0.87
CA GLU A 60 4.84 7.18 -0.01
C GLU A 60 6.18 7.63 -0.60
N ARG A 61 7.29 7.52 0.15
CA ARG A 61 8.64 7.82 -0.37
C ARG A 61 9.07 6.80 -1.41
N GLU A 62 8.90 5.51 -1.14
CA GLU A 62 9.23 4.42 -2.07
C GLU A 62 8.40 4.52 -3.36
N MET A 63 7.12 4.86 -3.25
CA MET A 63 6.21 5.01 -4.39
C MET A 63 6.56 6.20 -5.30
N LYS A 64 7.26 7.23 -4.81
CA LYS A 64 7.73 8.36 -5.65
C LYS A 64 8.80 7.93 -6.64
N THR A 65 9.66 6.99 -6.23
CA THR A 65 10.73 6.44 -7.07
C THR A 65 10.30 5.18 -7.81
N TYR A 66 9.14 4.61 -7.46
CA TYR A 66 8.62 3.40 -8.10
C TYR A 66 8.11 3.70 -9.51
N ILE A 67 8.69 3.01 -10.50
CA ILE A 67 8.24 3.01 -11.88
C ILE A 67 7.48 1.69 -12.10
N PRO A 68 6.14 1.71 -12.17
CA PRO A 68 5.38 0.49 -12.41
C PRO A 68 5.71 -0.11 -13.78
N PRO A 69 5.71 -1.44 -13.93
CA PRO A 69 5.85 -2.09 -15.22
C PRO A 69 4.78 -1.58 -16.20
N LYS A 70 5.15 -1.45 -17.48
CA LYS A 70 4.27 -0.94 -18.54
C LYS A 70 2.98 -1.76 -18.58
N GLY A 71 1.87 -1.15 -18.15
CA GLY A 71 0.53 -1.76 -18.17
C GLY A 71 -0.28 -1.56 -16.90
N GLU A 72 0.38 -1.32 -15.76
CA GLU A 72 -0.28 -1.21 -14.45
C GLU A 72 -0.61 0.23 -14.03
N THR A 73 -0.78 1.15 -14.98
CA THR A 73 -1.36 2.45 -14.62
C THR A 73 -2.84 2.24 -14.33
N LYS A 74 -3.25 2.44 -13.07
CA LYS A 74 -4.68 2.61 -12.73
C LYS A 74 -5.25 3.65 -13.70
N LYS A 75 -6.07 3.21 -14.66
CA LYS A 75 -6.68 4.11 -15.64
C LYS A 75 -7.52 5.10 -14.85
N LYS A 76 -7.03 6.34 -14.72
CA LYS A 76 -7.87 7.44 -14.27
C LYS A 76 -9.06 7.49 -15.23
N PHE A 77 -10.27 7.33 -14.70
CA PHE A 77 -11.51 7.50 -15.43
C PHE A 77 -11.47 8.89 -16.08
N LYS A 78 -11.68 8.96 -17.40
CA LYS A 78 -11.73 10.24 -18.10
C LYS A 78 -13.14 10.75 -17.91
N ASP A 79 -13.26 11.91 -17.29
CA ASP A 79 -14.53 12.63 -17.22
C ASP A 79 -14.98 12.97 -18.65
N PRO A 80 -16.18 12.53 -19.09
CA PRO A 80 -16.72 12.85 -20.42
C PRO A 80 -16.89 14.35 -20.67
N ASN A 81 -17.11 15.13 -19.61
CA ASN A 81 -17.36 16.58 -19.69
C ASN A 81 -16.09 17.42 -19.52
N ALA A 82 -14.95 16.80 -19.18
CA ALA A 82 -13.68 17.52 -19.05
C ALA A 82 -13.04 17.76 -20.43
N PRO A 83 -12.35 18.91 -20.63
CA PRO A 83 -11.63 19.17 -21.87
C PRO A 83 -10.60 18.07 -22.13
N LYS A 84 -10.51 17.63 -23.39
CA LYS A 84 -9.54 16.62 -23.80
C LYS A 84 -8.13 17.14 -23.54
N ARG A 85 -7.25 16.27 -23.03
CA ARG A 85 -5.86 16.63 -22.75
C ARG A 85 -5.13 17.01 -24.04
N PRO A 86 -4.24 18.01 -24.00
CA PRO A 86 -3.40 18.34 -25.14
C PRO A 86 -2.52 17.13 -25.51
N PRO A 87 -2.21 16.94 -26.81
CA PRO A 87 -1.33 15.87 -27.25
C PRO A 87 0.09 16.07 -26.71
N SER A 88 0.76 14.98 -26.33
CA SER A 88 2.18 14.99 -26.00
C SER A 88 3.02 15.24 -27.26
N ALA A 89 4.25 15.73 -27.10
CA ALA A 89 5.23 15.91 -28.18
C ALA A 89 5.38 14.65 -29.07
N PHE A 90 5.31 13.45 -28.46
CA PHE A 90 5.34 12.19 -29.21
C PHE A 90 4.11 12.01 -30.11
N PHE A 91 2.92 12.42 -29.67
CA PHE A 91 1.69 12.33 -30.46
C PHE A 91 1.68 13.35 -31.61
N LEU A 92 2.22 14.56 -31.39
CA LEU A 92 2.40 15.56 -32.45
C LEU A 92 3.35 15.04 -33.54
N PHE A 93 4.50 14.51 -33.14
CA PHE A 93 5.44 13.84 -34.05
C PHE A 93 4.76 12.68 -34.81
N CYS A 94 4.03 11.80 -34.11
CA CYS A 94 3.27 10.74 -34.77
C CYS A 94 2.24 11.27 -35.78
N SER A 95 1.53 12.35 -35.49
CA SER A 95 0.52 12.90 -36.41
C SER A 95 1.14 13.42 -37.71
N GLU A 96 2.35 14.00 -37.64
CA GLU A 96 3.02 14.55 -38.82
C GLU A 96 3.72 13.47 -39.66
N TYR A 97 4.25 12.43 -39.02
CA TYR A 97 5.10 11.44 -39.68
C TYR A 97 4.39 10.12 -39.99
N ARG A 98 3.32 9.74 -39.27
CA ARG A 98 2.54 8.52 -39.61
C ARG A 98 1.95 8.55 -41.02
N PRO A 99 1.36 9.66 -41.52
CA PRO A 99 0.85 9.70 -42.89
C PRO A 99 1.94 9.52 -43.95
N LYS A 100 3.17 9.96 -43.65
CA LYS A 100 4.33 9.85 -44.55
C LYS A 100 4.87 8.44 -44.65
N ILE A 101 4.72 7.64 -43.59
CA ILE A 101 5.21 6.25 -43.52
C ILE A 101 4.16 5.26 -44.06
N LYS A 102 2.88 5.59 -43.90
CA LYS A 102 1.75 4.73 -44.27
C LYS A 102 1.26 4.97 -45.70
N GLY A 103 2.16 5.39 -46.58
CA GLY A 103 1.93 5.45 -48.03
C GLY A 103 1.51 4.10 -48.58
#